data_AF-A0AAV3NW18-F1
#
_entry.id   AF-A0AAV3NW18-F1
#
_cell.length_a   1.000
_cell.length_b   1.000
_cell.length_c   1.000
_cell.angle_alpha   90.00
_cell.angle_beta   90.00
_cell.angle_gamma   90.00
#
_symmetry.space_group_name_H-M   'P 1'
#
loop_
_entity.id
_entity.type
_entity.pdbx_description
1 polymer ?
#
loop_
_entity_poly.entity_id
_entity_poly.type
_entity_poly.pdbx_seq_one_letter_code
_entity_poly.pdbx_strand_id
1 'polypeptide(L)'
;MEQSKTTRPVDMREPFLFADILGNVSRVALNLIRGEITRNEKQQIGVDESKCGCYYNRTHGIPCSHLIALSYSSGFGIPLSEFHDFWKKIDIEIDTTAVELVLLIATFKKRGMNSKTLHFYCNENYLSQLTKRYIQS
;
A
#
# COMPACT_ATOMS: atom_id res chain seq x y z
N MET A 1 -5.18 -26.56 -15.07
CA MET A 1 -4.38 -25.33 -14.92
C MET A 1 -4.73 -24.72 -13.58
N GLU A 2 -3.79 -24.77 -12.66
CA GLU A 2 -3.99 -24.46 -11.24
C GLU A 2 -4.41 -23.00 -11.04
N GLN A 3 -5.58 -22.80 -10.42
CA GLN A 3 -5.94 -21.52 -9.85
C GLN A 3 -5.08 -21.30 -8.61
N SER A 4 -4.10 -20.40 -8.70
CA SER A 4 -3.33 -19.95 -7.53
C SER A 4 -4.26 -19.16 -6.60
N LYS A 5 -4.84 -19.86 -5.62
CA LYS A 5 -5.65 -19.29 -4.55
C LYS A 5 -4.74 -18.84 -3.41
N THR A 6 -4.21 -17.61 -3.43
CA THR A 6 -3.58 -17.03 -2.22
C THR A 6 -3.85 -15.54 -2.04
N THR A 7 -5.12 -15.15 -2.09
CA THR A 7 -5.56 -13.94 -1.38
C THR A 7 -6.32 -14.41 -0.16
N ARG A 8 -5.62 -14.52 0.99
CA ARG A 8 -6.32 -14.60 2.26
C ARG A 8 -7.14 -13.31 2.38
N PRO A 9 -8.46 -13.38 2.60
CA PRO A 9 -9.24 -12.19 2.83
C PRO A 9 -8.58 -11.42 3.97
N VAL A 10 -8.27 -10.15 3.73
CA VAL A 10 -7.92 -9.23 4.81
C VAL A 10 -9.13 -9.26 5.74
N ASP A 11 -8.94 -9.67 6.98
CA ASP A 11 -9.98 -9.56 8.01
C ASP A 11 -10.31 -8.07 8.16
N MET A 12 -11.41 -7.65 7.53
CA MET A 12 -11.84 -6.25 7.38
C MET A 12 -12.58 -5.75 8.61
N ARG A 13 -12.29 -6.26 9.81
CA ARG A 13 -12.88 -5.72 11.04
C ARG A 13 -12.64 -4.21 11.18
N GLU A 14 -11.57 -3.67 10.56
CA GLU A 14 -11.16 -2.27 10.68
C GLU A 14 -10.66 -1.71 9.33
N PRO A 15 -11.55 -1.50 8.34
CA PRO A 15 -11.16 -1.14 6.98
C PRO A 15 -10.38 0.19 6.92
N PHE A 16 -10.72 1.13 7.81
CA PHE A 16 -10.10 2.46 7.87
C PHE A 16 -8.64 2.40 8.34
N LEU A 17 -8.30 1.47 9.23
CA LEU A 17 -6.95 1.36 9.80
C LEU A 17 -5.91 1.02 8.72
N PHE A 18 -6.34 0.28 7.70
CA PHE A 18 -5.50 -0.22 6.62
C PHE A 18 -5.59 0.61 5.34
N ALA A 19 -6.42 1.66 5.30
CA ALA A 19 -6.75 2.39 4.07
C ALA A 19 -5.51 2.88 3.30
N ASP A 20 -4.53 3.44 4.01
CA ASP A 20 -3.34 4.04 3.39
C ASP A 20 -2.26 3.03 3.01
N ILE A 21 -2.26 1.85 3.63
CA ILE A 21 -1.18 0.87 3.48
C ILE A 21 -1.57 -0.29 2.55
N LEU A 22 -2.86 -0.53 2.33
CA LEU A 22 -3.32 -1.52 1.36
C LEU A 22 -2.89 -1.11 -0.04
N GLY A 23 -2.20 -2.02 -0.72
CA GLY A 23 -1.68 -1.77 -2.06
C GLY A 23 -0.32 -1.06 -2.08
N ASN A 24 0.02 -0.30 -1.03
CA ASN A 24 1.24 0.53 -0.95
C ASN A 24 2.38 -0.10 -0.16
N VAL A 25 2.12 -1.13 0.66
CA VAL A 25 3.18 -1.87 1.37
C VAL A 25 3.22 -3.34 0.95
N SER A 26 4.35 -3.98 1.23
CA SER A 26 4.56 -5.39 0.94
C SER A 26 3.59 -6.28 1.74
N ARG A 27 3.27 -7.44 1.19
CA ARG A 27 2.42 -8.44 1.88
C ARG A 27 3.04 -8.93 3.19
N VAL A 28 4.37 -8.95 3.28
CA VAL A 28 5.08 -9.34 4.51
C VAL A 28 4.86 -8.30 5.61
N ALA A 29 4.99 -7.01 5.30
CA ALA A 29 4.70 -5.92 6.25
C ALA A 29 3.27 -6.00 6.77
N LEU A 30 2.27 -6.22 5.90
CA LEU A 30 0.88 -6.39 6.32
C LEU A 30 0.68 -7.55 7.30
N ASN A 31 1.42 -8.65 7.12
CA ASN A 31 1.34 -9.78 8.05
C ASN A 31 1.98 -9.46 9.41
N LEU A 32 3.07 -8.69 9.42
CA LEU A 32 3.70 -8.24 10.67
C LEU A 32 2.78 -7.27 11.43
N ILE A 33 2.10 -6.35 10.74
CA ILE A 33 1.10 -5.45 11.34
C ILE A 33 -0.04 -6.24 11.99
N ARG A 34 -0.57 -7.27 11.30
CA ARG A 34 -1.57 -8.16 11.91
C ARG A 34 -1.06 -8.85 13.17
N GLY A 35 0.21 -9.27 13.16
CA GLY A 35 0.88 -9.83 14.34
C GLY A 35 0.93 -8.84 15.50
N GLU A 36 1.27 -7.57 15.24
CA GLU A 36 1.30 -6.51 16.24
C GLU A 36 -0.09 -6.13 16.77
N ILE A 37 -1.14 -6.19 15.95
CA ILE A 37 -2.53 -6.03 16.40
C ILE A 37 -2.90 -7.16 17.37
N THR A 38 -2.70 -8.42 16.96
CA THR A 38 -2.95 -9.58 17.82
C THR A 38 -2.14 -9.54 19.11
N ARG A 39 -0.89 -9.07 19.04
CA ARG A 39 -0.04 -8.86 20.23
C ARG A 39 -0.64 -7.80 21.16
N ASN A 40 -1.10 -6.67 20.61
CA ASN A 40 -1.71 -5.59 21.40
C ASN A 40 -2.92 -6.13 22.19
N GLU A 41 -3.81 -6.84 21.52
CA GLU A 41 -5.01 -7.45 22.12
C GLU A 41 -4.65 -8.45 23.23
N LYS A 42 -3.74 -9.38 22.96
CA LYS A 42 -3.38 -10.46 23.90
C LYS A 42 -2.63 -9.97 25.13
N GLN A 43 -1.78 -8.95 24.96
CA GLN A 43 -0.92 -8.44 26.02
C GLN A 43 -1.47 -7.17 26.68
N GLN A 44 -2.65 -6.70 26.24
CA GLN A 44 -3.29 -5.49 26.75
C GLN A 44 -2.32 -4.28 26.79
N ILE A 45 -1.56 -4.13 25.70
CA ILE A 45 -0.56 -3.06 25.56
C ILE A 45 -1.28 -1.72 25.48
N GLY A 46 -2.32 -1.63 24.66
CA GLY A 46 -3.00 -0.37 24.39
C GLY A 46 -2.05 0.65 23.75
N VAL A 47 -2.14 1.91 24.18
CA VAL A 47 -1.29 3.02 23.72
C VAL A 47 -0.02 3.20 24.59
N ASP A 48 0.22 2.31 25.55
CA ASP A 48 1.36 2.42 26.47
C ASP A 48 2.67 1.98 25.80
N GLU A 49 3.52 2.96 25.48
CA GLU A 49 4.83 2.72 24.86
C GLU A 49 5.73 1.81 25.70
N SER A 50 5.69 1.95 27.04
CA SER A 50 6.55 1.20 27.96
C SER A 50 6.26 -0.30 27.92
N LYS A 51 4.99 -0.67 27.76
CA LYS A 51 4.55 -2.07 27.58
C LYS A 51 4.85 -2.61 26.19
N CYS A 52 4.90 -1.73 25.18
CA CYS A 52 5.15 -2.13 23.81
C CYS A 52 6.62 -2.54 23.59
N GLY A 53 7.56 -1.76 24.12
CA GLY A 53 8.99 -1.95 23.91
C GLY A 53 9.48 -1.62 22.49
N CYS A 54 8.56 -1.25 21.58
CA CYS A 54 8.81 -0.66 20.26
C CYS A 54 9.79 -1.46 19.36
N TYR A 55 9.90 -2.77 19.57
CA TYR A 55 10.90 -3.62 18.91
C TYR A 55 10.76 -3.59 17.39
N TYR A 56 9.55 -3.80 16.86
CA TYR A 56 9.30 -3.84 15.42
C TYR A 56 9.52 -2.49 14.73
N ASN A 57 9.19 -1.38 15.40
CA ASN A 57 9.49 -0.05 14.88
C ASN A 57 11.02 0.15 14.78
N ARG A 58 11.76 -0.14 15.86
CA ARG A 58 13.21 0.07 15.91
C ARG A 58 14.02 -0.85 14.99
N THR A 59 13.63 -2.11 14.87
CA THR A 59 14.44 -3.13 14.17
C THR A 59 13.97 -3.41 12.75
N HIS A 60 12.67 -3.30 12.49
CA HIS A 60 12.10 -3.57 11.19
C HIS A 60 11.64 -2.30 10.50
N GLY A 61 11.38 -1.18 11.20
CA GLY A 61 10.86 0.03 10.58
C GLY A 61 9.40 -0.13 10.16
N ILE A 62 8.58 -0.78 10.99
CA ILE A 62 7.13 -0.85 10.83
C ILE A 62 6.42 -0.35 12.10
N PRO A 63 5.18 0.15 12.00
CA PRO A 63 4.37 0.48 13.16
C PRO A 63 4.29 -0.69 14.14
N CYS A 64 4.66 -0.44 15.40
CA CYS A 64 4.53 -1.40 16.49
C CYS A 64 3.16 -1.30 17.17
N SER A 65 2.83 -2.27 18.02
CA SER A 65 1.53 -2.41 18.67
C SER A 65 0.94 -1.11 19.24
N HIS A 66 1.71 -0.29 19.97
CA HIS A 66 1.16 0.92 20.59
C HIS A 66 0.83 2.02 19.57
N LEU A 67 1.63 2.17 18.51
CA LEU A 67 1.35 3.13 17.43
C LEU A 67 0.08 2.76 16.69
N ILE A 68 -0.11 1.46 16.43
CA ILE A 68 -1.32 0.97 15.78
C ILE A 68 -2.55 1.27 16.65
N ALA A 69 -2.46 1.01 17.96
CA ALA A 69 -3.53 1.33 18.90
C ALA A 69 -3.77 2.85 18.99
N LEU A 70 -2.72 3.67 18.90
CA LEU A 70 -2.84 5.12 18.90
C LEU A 70 -3.58 5.61 17.66
N SER A 71 -3.20 5.16 16.47
CA SER A 71 -3.90 5.46 15.21
C SER A 71 -5.37 5.07 15.30
N TYR A 72 -5.65 3.85 15.77
CA TYR A 72 -7.01 3.37 15.96
C TYR A 72 -7.83 4.23 16.93
N SER A 73 -7.29 4.53 18.12
CA SER A 73 -7.96 5.36 19.13
C SER A 73 -8.20 6.80 18.68
N SER A 74 -7.36 7.29 17.76
CA SER A 74 -7.47 8.61 17.16
C SER A 74 -8.40 8.64 15.95
N GLY A 75 -8.93 7.49 15.51
CA GLY A 75 -9.78 7.36 14.33
C GLY A 75 -9.03 7.53 13.01
N PHE A 76 -7.70 7.40 13.01
CA PHE A 76 -6.87 7.54 11.81
C PHE A 76 -6.38 6.18 11.30
N GLY A 77 -6.13 6.13 10.00
CA GLY A 77 -5.38 5.03 9.39
C GLY A 77 -3.94 4.98 9.88
N ILE A 78 -3.27 3.85 9.68
CA ILE A 78 -1.83 3.77 9.88
C ILE A 78 -1.17 4.54 8.71
N PRO A 79 -0.45 5.64 8.96
CA PRO A 79 0.12 6.43 7.89
C PRO A 79 1.29 5.71 7.23
N LEU A 80 1.42 5.86 5.90
CA LEU A 80 2.51 5.25 5.14
C LEU A 80 3.91 5.76 5.59
N SER A 81 3.98 6.96 6.17
CA SER A 81 5.21 7.54 6.72
C SER A 81 5.82 6.73 7.86
N GLU A 82 5.03 5.93 8.56
CA GLU A 82 5.48 5.07 9.67
C GLU A 82 6.23 3.82 9.19
N PHE A 83 6.22 3.56 7.88
CA PHE A 83 6.94 2.45 7.28
C PHE A 83 8.27 2.92 6.73
N HIS A 84 9.31 2.14 7.00
CA HIS A 84 10.57 2.23 6.30
C HIS A 84 10.38 1.89 4.82
N ASP A 85 11.12 2.55 3.93
CA ASP A 85 10.95 2.44 2.47
C ASP A 85 11.11 1.02 1.95
N PHE A 86 11.92 0.20 2.64
CA PHE A 86 12.03 -1.24 2.38
C PHE A 86 10.68 -1.97 2.30
N TRP A 87 9.69 -1.55 3.11
CA TRP A 87 8.38 -2.18 3.14
C TRP A 87 7.39 -1.57 2.16
N LYS A 88 7.63 -0.33 1.72
CA LYS A 88 6.79 0.32 0.72
C LYS A 88 7.01 -0.40 -0.60
N LYS A 89 5.94 -0.55 -1.37
CA LYS A 89 6.12 -0.97 -2.76
C LYS A 89 6.89 0.13 -3.47
N ILE A 90 7.91 -0.29 -4.20
CA ILE A 90 8.57 0.57 -5.18
C ILE A 90 7.49 1.03 -6.15
N ASP A 91 7.21 2.34 -6.15
CA ASP A 91 6.65 2.98 -7.33
C ASP A 91 7.72 2.82 -8.40
N ILE A 92 7.49 1.88 -9.31
CA ILE A 92 8.25 1.84 -10.54
C ILE A 92 7.78 3.09 -11.27
N GLU A 93 8.51 4.19 -11.12
CA GLU A 93 8.52 5.24 -12.13
C GLU A 93 9.01 4.55 -13.39
N ILE A 94 8.06 4.04 -14.17
CA ILE A 94 8.36 3.68 -15.54
C ILE A 94 8.65 5.04 -16.17
N ASP A 95 9.93 5.36 -16.35
CA ASP A 95 10.39 6.46 -17.20
C ASP A 95 10.07 6.10 -18.64
N THR A 96 8.78 6.00 -18.89
CA THR A 96 8.21 5.58 -20.14
C THR A 96 8.20 6.85 -20.95
N THR A 97 9.12 6.95 -21.91
CA THR A 97 9.01 8.02 -22.89
C THR A 97 7.61 7.98 -23.50
N ALA A 98 7.08 9.13 -23.94
CA ALA A 98 5.74 9.20 -24.53
C ALA A 98 5.55 8.15 -25.66
N VAL A 99 6.65 7.79 -26.35
CA VAL A 99 6.71 6.76 -27.39
C VAL A 99 6.45 5.37 -26.82
N GLU A 100 7.08 5.01 -25.70
CA GLU A 100 6.88 3.72 -25.05
C GLU A 100 5.47 3.59 -24.46
N LEU A 101 4.86 4.66 -23.94
CA LEU A 101 3.46 4.64 -23.49
C LEU A 101 2.51 4.46 -24.65
N VAL A 102 2.73 5.16 -25.76
CA VAL A 102 1.91 5.00 -26.97
C VAL A 102 2.02 3.58 -27.49
N LEU A 103 3.21 2.98 -27.48
CA LEU A 103 3.42 1.58 -27.84
C LEU A 103 2.72 0.65 -26.85
N LEU A 104 2.85 0.87 -25.55
CA LEU A 104 2.17 0.08 -24.52
C LEU A 104 0.66 0.12 -24.72
N ILE A 105 0.09 1.32 -24.86
CA ILE A 105 -1.35 1.57 -25.07
C ILE A 105 -1.82 0.92 -26.39
N ALA A 106 -1.06 1.06 -27.47
CA ALA A 106 -1.38 0.44 -28.75
C ALA A 106 -1.35 -1.10 -28.66
N THR A 107 -0.39 -1.65 -27.94
CA THR A 107 -0.27 -3.10 -27.71
C THR A 107 -1.40 -3.62 -26.84
N PHE A 108 -1.80 -2.87 -25.80
CA PHE A 108 -2.93 -3.23 -24.93
C PHE A 108 -4.27 -3.13 -25.64
N LYS A 109 -4.49 -2.10 -26.48
CA LYS A 109 -5.67 -2.00 -27.34
C LYS A 109 -5.76 -3.16 -28.33
N LYS A 110 -4.65 -3.55 -28.96
CA LYS A 110 -4.58 -4.72 -29.85
C LYS A 110 -4.91 -6.05 -29.16
N ARG A 111 -4.63 -6.15 -27.85
CA ARG A 111 -4.96 -7.33 -27.04
C ARG A 111 -6.38 -7.33 -26.47
N GLY A 112 -7.21 -6.33 -26.79
CA GLY A 112 -8.61 -6.27 -26.35
C GLY A 112 -8.77 -6.03 -24.84
N MET A 113 -7.76 -5.46 -24.16
CA MET A 113 -7.85 -5.12 -22.74
C MET A 113 -8.78 -3.91 -22.52
N ASN A 114 -9.62 -3.98 -21.48
CA ASN A 114 -10.58 -2.93 -21.17
C ASN A 114 -9.91 -1.70 -20.52
N SER A 115 -10.54 -0.53 -20.67
CA SER A 115 -10.05 0.77 -20.17
C SER A 115 -9.77 0.79 -18.66
N LYS A 116 -10.54 0.01 -17.87
CA LYS A 116 -10.36 -0.07 -16.41
C LYS A 116 -9.05 -0.74 -16.01
N THR A 117 -8.56 -1.71 -16.79
CA THR A 117 -7.25 -2.34 -16.55
C THR A 117 -6.10 -1.41 -16.92
N LEU A 118 -6.23 -0.58 -17.96
CA LEU A 118 -5.22 0.41 -18.34
C LEU A 118 -5.10 1.53 -17.29
N HIS A 119 -6.22 1.93 -16.71
CA HIS A 119 -6.31 2.90 -15.63
C HIS A 119 -5.61 2.45 -14.34
N PHE A 120 -5.57 1.15 -14.05
CA PHE A 120 -4.83 0.61 -12.90
C PHE A 120 -3.31 0.79 -13.02
N TYR A 121 -2.77 0.80 -14.25
CA TYR A 121 -1.32 0.96 -14.50
C TYR A 121 -0.89 2.41 -14.70
N CYS A 122 -1.79 3.29 -15.14
CA CYS A 122 -1.52 4.72 -15.25
C CYS A 122 -2.18 5.42 -14.07
N ASN A 123 -1.41 5.72 -13.02
CA ASN A 123 -1.88 6.56 -11.91
C ASN A 123 -2.55 7.85 -12.47
N GLU A 124 -3.73 8.22 -11.98
CA GLU A 124 -4.53 9.35 -12.52
C GLU A 124 -3.75 10.67 -12.57
N ASN A 125 -2.73 10.81 -11.73
CA ASN A 125 -1.83 11.97 -11.73
C ASN A 125 -0.90 12.06 -12.95
N TYR A 126 -0.57 10.95 -13.60
CA TYR A 126 0.38 10.90 -14.70
C TYR A 126 -0.25 11.30 -16.05
N LEU A 127 -1.46 10.82 -16.33
CA LEU A 127 -2.21 11.21 -17.53
C LEU A 127 -2.67 12.68 -17.48
N SER A 128 -3.04 13.18 -16.28
CA SER A 128 -3.34 14.60 -16.03
C SER A 128 -2.14 15.51 -16.31
N GLN A 129 -0.93 15.08 -15.96
CA GLN A 129 0.30 15.83 -16.23
C GLN A 129 0.72 15.80 -17.70
N LEU A 130 0.56 14.65 -18.37
CA LEU A 130 0.88 14.51 -19.80
C LEU A 130 -0.10 15.28 -20.69
N THR A 131 -1.40 15.28 -20.37
CA THR A 131 -2.40 16.05 -21.12
C THR A 131 -2.17 17.57 -21.00
N LYS A 132 -1.73 18.06 -19.84
CA LYS A 132 -1.35 19.48 -19.69
C LYS A 132 -0.14 19.87 -20.55
N ARG A 133 0.85 18.98 -20.72
CA ARG A 133 2.00 19.23 -21.61
C ARG A 133 1.65 19.16 -23.10
N TYR A 134 0.75 18.27 -23.51
CA TYR A 134 0.37 18.10 -24.92
C TYR A 134 -0.62 19.15 -25.42
N ILE A 135 -1.44 19.74 -24.55
CA ILE A 135 -2.40 20.81 -24.92
C ILE A 135 -1.72 22.19 -25.03
N GLN A 136 -0.47 22.33 -24.55
CA GLN A 136 0.31 23.57 -24.58
C GLN A 136 1.41 23.60 -25.66
N SER A 137 1.44 22.63 -26.57
CA SER A 137 2.29 22.63 -27.78
C SER A 137 1.46 22.79 -29.04
#